data_AF-A0A135I5J2-F1
#
_entry.id   AF-A0A135I5J2-F1
#
_cell.length_a   1.000
_cell.length_b   1.000
_cell.length_c   1.000
_cell.angle_alpha   90.00
_cell.angle_beta   90.00
_cell.angle_gamma   90.00
#
_symmetry.space_group_name_H-M   'P 1'
#
loop_
_entity.id
_entity.type
_entity.pdbx_description
1 polymer ?
#
loop_
_entity_poly.entity_id
_entity_poly.type
_entity_poly.pdbx_seq_one_letter_code
_entity_poly.pdbx_strand_id
1 'polypeptide(L)'
;MKKVDLSRRDSMKKIAIATSACAVLSQVNMSTNPEREVMATSRQTIEEQLKQEYAHLNLSPAEQEVFVTVKRNVLQSKTVKDEQIVDFAKEIVKNSPEDTQFDAMFSNLQSEFLLMDHFIRYVHA
;
A
#
# COMPACT_ATOMS: atom_id res chain seq x y z
N MET A 1 -33.12 -1.43 33.18
CA MET A 1 -31.83 -1.05 32.56
C MET A 1 -32.05 -0.78 31.08
N LYS A 2 -31.77 0.43 30.58
CA LYS A 2 -31.85 0.75 29.14
C LYS A 2 -30.66 0.07 28.44
N LYS A 3 -30.92 -0.83 27.49
CA LYS A 3 -29.88 -1.45 26.66
C LYS A 3 -29.19 -0.35 25.86
N VAL A 4 -27.90 -0.16 26.09
CA VAL A 4 -27.07 0.78 25.33
C VAL A 4 -26.86 0.19 23.95
N ASP A 5 -27.35 0.89 22.92
CA ASP A 5 -27.22 0.49 21.53
C ASP A 5 -25.78 0.75 21.03
N LEU A 6 -24.98 -0.31 21.00
CA LEU A 6 -23.57 -0.28 20.59
C LEU A 6 -23.39 -0.04 19.08
N SER A 7 -24.40 -0.34 18.26
CA SER A 7 -24.35 -0.17 16.80
C SER A 7 -24.24 1.31 16.39
N ARG A 8 -24.92 2.17 17.14
CA ARG A 8 -24.89 3.63 16.97
C ARG A 8 -23.50 4.20 17.25
N ARG A 9 -22.79 3.64 18.23
CA ARG A 9 -21.44 4.07 18.63
C ARG A 9 -20.39 3.70 17.57
N ASP A 10 -20.52 2.54 16.95
CA ASP A 10 -19.64 2.12 15.86
C ASP A 10 -19.89 2.89 14.57
N SER A 11 -21.14 3.19 14.22
CA SER A 11 -21.44 4.09 13.10
C SER A 11 -20.90 5.50 13.31
N MET A 12 -21.00 6.05 14.53
CA MET A 12 -20.43 7.37 14.84
C MET A 12 -18.90 7.39 14.75
N LYS A 13 -18.22 6.31 15.17
CA LYS A 13 -16.76 6.18 14.99
C LYS A 13 -16.38 6.13 13.52
N LYS A 14 -17.11 5.36 12.69
CA LYS A 14 -16.86 5.25 11.25
C LYS A 14 -17.05 6.59 10.53
N ILE A 15 -18.09 7.34 10.90
CA ILE A 15 -18.33 8.69 10.35
C ILE A 15 -17.21 9.64 10.78
N ALA A 16 -16.81 9.64 12.06
CA ALA A 16 -15.72 10.49 12.53
C ALA A 16 -14.40 10.20 11.81
N ILE A 17 -14.08 8.93 11.55
CA ILE A 17 -12.89 8.52 10.80
C ILE A 17 -12.99 9.00 9.34
N ALA A 18 -14.14 8.78 8.69
CA ALA A 18 -14.35 9.22 7.31
C ALA A 18 -14.25 10.75 7.17
N THR A 19 -14.86 11.51 8.08
CA THR A 19 -14.79 12.98 8.09
C THR A 19 -13.37 13.48 8.36
N SER A 20 -12.64 12.83 9.26
CA SER A 20 -11.25 13.18 9.56
C SER A 20 -10.33 12.88 8.37
N ALA A 21 -10.52 11.73 7.71
CA ALA A 21 -9.77 11.36 6.51
C ALA A 21 -10.05 12.33 5.34
N CYS A 22 -11.31 12.67 5.09
CA CYS A 22 -11.68 13.67 4.08
C CYS A 22 -11.14 15.07 4.42
N ALA A 23 -11.14 15.47 5.69
CA ALA A 23 -10.58 16.75 6.11
C ALA A 23 -9.07 16.83 5.89
N VAL A 24 -8.32 15.77 6.22
CA VAL A 24 -6.89 15.68 5.93
C VAL A 24 -6.65 15.75 4.42
N LEU A 25 -7.36 14.95 3.61
CA LEU A 25 -7.24 14.95 2.15
C LEU A 25 -7.59 16.30 1.51
N SER A 26 -8.55 17.04 2.08
CA SER A 26 -8.93 18.37 1.59
C SER A 26 -7.84 19.43 1.80
N GLN A 27 -6.97 19.26 2.79
CA GLN A 27 -5.85 20.17 3.06
C GLN A 27 -4.64 19.91 2.15
N VAL A 28 -4.55 18.73 1.51
CA VAL A 28 -3.43 18.38 0.62
C VAL A 28 -3.50 19.09 -0.75
N ASN A 29 -4.66 19.63 -1.14
CA ASN A 29 -4.86 20.22 -2.47
C ASN A 29 -4.74 21.75 -2.56
N MET A 30 -4.47 22.47 -1.46
CA MET A 30 -4.50 23.96 -1.48
C MET A 30 -3.13 24.65 -1.49
N SER A 31 -2.01 23.92 -1.48
CA SER A 31 -0.69 24.54 -1.54
C SER A 31 0.10 23.96 -2.71
N THR A 32 0.43 24.81 -3.69
CA THR A 32 1.56 24.59 -4.60
C THR A 32 2.83 24.48 -3.76
N ASN A 33 3.15 23.26 -3.30
CA ASN A 33 4.15 23.03 -2.26
C ASN A 33 5.44 22.39 -2.85
N PRO A 34 6.63 22.94 -2.58
CA PRO A 34 7.92 22.33 -2.92
C PRO A 34 8.17 20.95 -2.26
N GLU A 35 7.28 20.51 -1.36
CA GLU A 35 7.29 19.17 -0.75
C GLU A 35 7.08 18.02 -1.74
N ARG A 36 6.54 18.28 -2.95
CA ARG A 36 6.47 17.24 -3.99
C ARG A 36 7.83 16.73 -4.43
N GLU A 37 8.85 17.60 -4.47
CA GLU A 37 10.24 17.16 -4.73
C GLU A 37 10.78 16.36 -3.55
N VAL A 38 10.51 16.78 -2.31
CA VAL A 38 10.98 16.08 -1.10
C VAL A 38 10.36 14.67 -0.97
N MET A 39 9.07 14.51 -1.31
CA MET A 39 8.42 13.19 -1.34
C MET A 39 8.93 12.29 -2.47
N ALA A 40 9.28 12.86 -3.63
CA ALA A 40 9.86 12.11 -4.73
C ALA A 40 11.29 11.62 -4.39
N THR A 41 12.11 12.48 -3.79
CA THR A 41 13.45 12.10 -3.30
C THR A 41 13.36 11.05 -2.20
N SER A 42 12.40 11.19 -1.27
CA SER A 42 12.11 10.18 -0.25
C SER A 42 11.72 8.82 -0.85
N ARG A 43 10.91 8.81 -1.92
CA ARG A 43 10.53 7.57 -2.61
C ARG A 43 11.73 6.88 -3.25
N GLN A 44 12.60 7.62 -3.92
CA GLN A 44 13.81 7.07 -4.53
C GLN A 44 14.76 6.48 -3.48
N THR A 45 14.99 7.17 -2.36
CA THR A 45 15.84 6.66 -1.28
C THR A 45 15.27 5.39 -0.62
N ILE A 46 13.94 5.31 -0.44
CA ILE A 46 13.28 4.11 0.08
C ILE A 46 13.39 2.96 -0.93
N GLU A 47 13.17 3.24 -2.22
CA GLU A 47 13.29 2.22 -3.26
C GLU A 47 14.70 1.64 -3.31
N GLU A 48 15.74 2.48 -3.30
CA GLU A 48 17.14 2.03 -3.26
C GLU A 48 17.46 1.14 -2.04
N GLN A 49 16.90 1.47 -0.87
CA GLN A 49 17.02 0.64 0.33
C GLN A 49 16.32 -0.70 0.16
N LEU A 50 15.10 -0.69 -0.38
CA LEU A 50 14.34 -1.91 -0.65
C LEU A 50 15.03 -2.79 -1.70
N LYS A 51 15.72 -2.21 -2.69
CA LYS A 51 16.52 -2.97 -3.69
C LYS A 51 17.57 -3.86 -3.06
N GLN A 52 18.18 -3.41 -1.97
CA GLN A 52 19.16 -4.21 -1.24
C GLN A 52 18.49 -5.33 -0.45
N GLU A 53 17.31 -5.09 0.14
CA GLU A 53 16.56 -6.09 0.90
C GLU A 53 16.10 -7.27 0.03
N TYR A 54 15.57 -7.01 -1.17
CA TYR A 54 15.07 -8.08 -2.03
C TYR A 54 16.13 -8.70 -2.96
N ALA A 55 17.35 -8.16 -3.02
CA ALA A 55 18.45 -8.72 -3.83
C ALA A 55 18.75 -10.19 -3.48
N HIS A 56 18.45 -10.61 -2.24
CA HIS A 56 18.64 -11.97 -1.77
C HIS A 56 17.42 -12.90 -1.98
N LEU A 57 16.28 -12.36 -2.43
CA LEU A 57 14.99 -13.07 -2.49
C LEU A 57 14.74 -13.81 -3.82
N ASN A 58 15.68 -13.74 -4.78
CA ASN A 58 15.60 -14.39 -6.10
C ASN A 58 14.27 -14.11 -6.83
N LEU A 59 13.81 -12.86 -6.79
CA LEU A 59 12.59 -12.41 -7.47
C LEU A 59 12.87 -12.05 -8.93
N SER A 60 11.95 -12.37 -9.84
CA SER A 60 11.97 -11.84 -11.21
C SER A 60 11.73 -10.32 -11.23
N PRO A 61 12.11 -9.59 -12.29
CA PRO A 61 11.88 -8.15 -12.35
C PRO A 61 10.42 -7.74 -12.09
N ALA A 62 9.44 -8.48 -12.63
CA ALA A 62 8.02 -8.23 -12.39
C ALA A 62 7.63 -8.45 -10.92
N GLU A 63 8.15 -9.50 -10.29
CA GLU A 63 7.90 -9.79 -8.87
C GLU A 63 8.51 -8.71 -7.96
N GLN A 64 9.67 -8.16 -8.34
CA GLN A 64 10.31 -7.08 -7.61
C GLN A 64 9.44 -5.82 -7.62
N GLU A 65 8.82 -5.46 -8.74
CA GLU A 65 7.93 -4.29 -8.84
C GLU A 65 6.72 -4.42 -7.89
N VAL A 66 6.09 -5.61 -7.85
CA VAL A 66 5.00 -5.89 -6.91
C VAL A 66 5.50 -5.85 -5.47
N PHE A 67 6.62 -6.50 -5.19
CA PHE A 67 7.22 -6.56 -3.85
C PHE A 67 7.52 -5.17 -3.30
N VAL A 68 8.21 -4.32 -4.07
CA VAL A 68 8.56 -2.96 -3.66
C VAL A 68 7.31 -2.13 -3.39
N THR A 69 6.32 -2.22 -4.27
CA THR A 69 5.06 -1.50 -4.12
C THR A 69 4.37 -1.88 -2.81
N VAL A 70 4.25 -3.17 -2.51
CA VAL A 70 3.62 -3.61 -1.26
C VAL A 70 4.47 -3.27 -0.04
N LYS A 71 5.76 -3.59 -0.06
CA LYS A 71 6.71 -3.37 1.04
C LYS A 71 6.79 -1.89 1.42
N ARG A 72 6.76 -0.97 0.45
CA ARG A 72 6.69 0.47 0.69
C ARG A 72 5.47 0.86 1.53
N ASN A 73 4.31 0.25 1.27
CA ASN A 73 3.07 0.54 1.99
C ASN A 73 3.02 -0.09 3.38
N VAL A 74 3.83 -1.12 3.64
CA VAL A 74 3.86 -1.84 4.92
C VAL A 74 5.19 -1.70 5.65
N LEU A 75 6.04 -0.75 5.27
CA LEU A 75 7.39 -0.57 5.83
C LEU A 75 7.41 -0.47 7.37
N GLN A 76 6.38 0.17 7.93
CA GLN A 76 6.22 0.37 9.38
C GLN A 76 5.39 -0.73 10.05
N SER A 77 4.89 -1.69 9.30
CA SER A 77 4.11 -2.80 9.82
C SER A 77 5.02 -3.79 10.55
N LYS A 78 4.66 -4.14 11.78
CA LYS A 78 5.34 -5.19 12.56
C LYS A 78 4.73 -6.57 12.36
N THR A 79 3.61 -6.65 11.65
CA THR A 79 2.80 -7.88 11.54
C THR A 79 3.00 -8.58 10.21
N VAL A 80 3.35 -7.84 9.17
CA VAL A 80 3.60 -8.38 7.84
C VAL A 80 5.05 -8.83 7.74
N LYS A 81 5.26 -10.06 7.31
CA LYS A 81 6.60 -10.61 7.05
C LYS A 81 6.95 -10.55 5.57
N ASP A 82 8.23 -10.46 5.27
CA ASP A 82 8.72 -10.34 3.90
C ASP A 82 8.40 -11.58 3.07
N GLU A 83 8.37 -12.77 3.68
CA GLU A 83 7.97 -14.00 2.98
C GLU A 83 6.53 -13.90 2.46
N GLN A 84 5.63 -13.26 3.20
CA GLN A 84 4.23 -13.09 2.78
C GLN A 84 4.12 -12.14 1.58
N ILE A 85 4.98 -11.12 1.54
CA ILE A 85 5.04 -10.17 0.41
C ILE A 85 5.64 -10.87 -0.82
N VAL A 86 6.67 -11.70 -0.64
CA VAL A 86 7.28 -12.51 -1.70
C VAL A 86 6.27 -13.47 -2.30
N ASP A 87 5.56 -14.24 -1.46
CA ASP A 87 4.59 -15.23 -1.93
C ASP A 87 3.43 -14.56 -2.68
N PHE A 88 2.96 -13.41 -2.17
CA PHE A 88 1.97 -12.59 -2.86
C PHE A 88 2.48 -12.08 -4.21
N ALA A 89 3.70 -11.55 -4.27
CA ALA A 89 4.29 -11.02 -5.51
C ALA A 89 4.38 -12.10 -6.59
N LYS A 90 4.84 -13.30 -6.23
CA LYS A 90 4.89 -14.46 -7.12
C LYS A 90 3.51 -14.86 -7.62
N GLU A 91 2.52 -14.92 -6.73
CA GLU A 91 1.16 -15.31 -7.10
C GLU A 91 0.51 -14.28 -8.03
N ILE A 92 0.69 -12.98 -7.79
CA ILE A 92 0.19 -11.92 -8.68
C ILE A 92 0.82 -12.02 -10.06
N VAL A 93 2.16 -12.11 -10.15
CA VAL A 93 2.87 -12.16 -11.43
C VAL A 93 2.49 -13.42 -12.21
N LYS A 94 2.44 -14.57 -11.55
CA LYS A 94 2.06 -15.85 -12.16
C LYS A 94 0.65 -15.84 -12.77
N ASN A 95 -0.28 -15.10 -12.17
CA ASN A 95 -1.67 -15.01 -12.64
C ASN A 95 -1.94 -13.78 -13.53
N SER A 96 -0.90 -13.02 -13.89
CA SER A 96 -1.02 -11.86 -14.76
C SER A 96 -0.62 -12.19 -16.20
N PRO A 97 -1.14 -11.46 -17.20
CA PRO A 97 -0.65 -11.55 -18.58
C PRO A 97 0.87 -11.31 -18.67
N GLU A 98 1.57 -12.03 -19.56
CA GLU A 98 3.03 -11.96 -19.72
C GLU A 98 3.55 -10.55 -20.07
N ASP A 99 2.72 -9.72 -20.70
CA ASP A 99 3.02 -8.35 -21.14
C ASP A 99 2.61 -7.28 -20.12
N THR A 100 2.25 -7.68 -18.89
CA THR A 100 1.84 -6.74 -17.83
C THR A 100 2.99 -5.84 -17.40
N GLN A 101 2.82 -4.52 -17.57
CA GLN A 101 3.74 -3.50 -17.06
C GLN A 101 3.34 -3.09 -15.64
N PHE A 102 3.84 -3.81 -14.64
CA PHE A 102 3.50 -3.60 -13.23
C PHE A 102 3.93 -2.23 -12.70
N ASP A 103 5.06 -1.71 -13.15
CA ASP A 103 5.57 -0.38 -12.83
C ASP A 103 4.57 0.73 -13.25
N ALA A 104 4.09 0.66 -14.49
CA ALA A 104 3.09 1.56 -15.02
C ALA A 104 1.73 1.36 -14.34
N MET A 105 1.34 0.11 -14.08
CA MET A 105 0.06 -0.24 -13.47
C MET A 105 -0.08 0.33 -12.06
N PHE A 106 0.98 0.31 -11.26
CA PHE A 106 1.01 0.82 -9.88
C PHE A 106 1.56 2.25 -9.75
N SER A 107 1.78 2.94 -10.86
CA SER A 107 2.22 4.35 -10.86
C SER A 107 1.18 5.32 -10.28
N ASN A 108 -0.09 4.92 -10.26
CA ASN A 108 -1.19 5.72 -9.72
C ASN A 108 -1.71 5.17 -8.40
N LEU A 109 -2.18 6.09 -7.55
CA LEU A 109 -2.60 5.80 -6.18
C LEU A 109 -3.80 4.83 -6.11
N GLN A 110 -4.71 4.88 -7.08
CA GLN A 110 -5.91 4.03 -7.08
C GLN A 110 -5.55 2.56 -7.30
N SER A 111 -4.69 2.27 -8.29
CA SER A 111 -4.17 0.93 -8.53
C SER A 111 -3.35 0.41 -7.35
N GLU A 112 -2.53 1.27 -6.74
CA GLU A 112 -1.76 0.93 -5.54
C GLU A 112 -2.69 0.55 -4.38
N PHE A 113 -3.77 1.29 -4.15
CA PHE A 113 -4.77 0.92 -3.14
C PHE A 113 -5.46 -0.42 -3.42
N LEU A 114 -5.81 -0.70 -4.69
CA LEU A 114 -6.41 -1.98 -5.07
C LEU A 114 -5.43 -3.15 -4.82
N LEU A 115 -4.15 -2.97 -5.17
CA LEU A 115 -3.11 -3.96 -4.88
C LEU A 115 -3.01 -4.23 -3.37
N MET A 116 -3.04 -3.16 -2.56
CA MET A 116 -2.99 -3.29 -1.11
C MET A 116 -4.24 -3.95 -0.51
N ASP A 117 -5.44 -3.69 -1.06
CA ASP A 117 -6.66 -4.40 -0.64
C ASP A 117 -6.55 -5.90 -0.92
N HIS A 118 -6.04 -6.27 -2.12
CA HIS A 118 -5.78 -7.66 -2.46
C HIS A 118 -4.73 -8.30 -1.55
N PHE A 119 -3.64 -7.58 -1.24
CA PHE A 119 -2.60 -8.06 -0.34
C PHE A 119 -3.13 -8.32 1.08
N ILE A 120 -3.92 -7.39 1.63
CA ILE A 120 -4.52 -7.54 2.97
C ILE A 120 -5.41 -8.78 3.00
N ARG A 121 -6.22 -9.00 1.96
CA ARG A 121 -7.05 -10.21 1.85
C ARG A 121 -6.21 -11.46 1.74
N TYR A 122 -5.11 -11.43 0.99
CA TYR A 122 -4.20 -12.57 0.84
C TYR A 122 -3.56 -12.99 2.17
N VAL A 123 -3.11 -12.02 2.98
CA VAL A 123 -2.47 -12.29 4.27
C VAL A 123 -3.45 -12.82 5.34
N HIS A 124 -4.75 -12.53 5.19
CA HIS A 124 -5.79 -12.90 6.14
C HIS A 124 -6.72 -14.03 5.65
N ALA A 125 -6.46 -14.59 4.46
CA ALA A 125 -7.17 -15.76 3.92
C ALA A 125 -6.71 -17.05 4.61
#